data_AF-T5AAM1-F1
#
_entry.id   AF-T5AAM1-F1
#
_cell.length_a   1.000
_cell.length_b   1.000
_cell.length_c   1.000
_cell.angle_alpha   90.00
_cell.angle_beta   90.00
_cell.angle_gamma   90.00
#
_symmetry.space_group_name_H-M   'P 1'
#
loop_
_entity.id
_entity.type
_entity.pdbx_description
1 polymer ?
#
loop_
_entity_poly.entity_id
_entity_poly.type
_entity_poly.pdbx_seq_one_letter_code
_entity_poly.pdbx_strand_id
1 'polypeptide(L)'
;MAPSPTQWSVEYDTLRRQNLFQNPPADHTAYPALQLAVNPHIEAFNAIFRDDGKPGLLAHGLVDIGSKVYLDGGAKSGPDERNRLSLRIIDVILQKPQLPPTNKSSRNRDILPAECRERHVTYRGKLSATFEYTINGGDPVEFSRDLGLLPIMTKVRTCGCDSRATIANPSLTV
;
A
#
# COMPACT_ATOMS: atom_id res chain seq x y z
N MET A 1 -22.13 -24.38 -2.09
CA MET A 1 -21.23 -24.99 -3.09
C MET A 1 -20.09 -25.62 -2.31
N ALA A 2 -19.76 -26.89 -2.55
CA ALA A 2 -18.64 -27.53 -1.83
C ALA A 2 -17.31 -26.84 -2.20
N PRO A 3 -16.35 -26.71 -1.27
CA PRO A 3 -15.05 -26.10 -1.58
C PRO A 3 -14.37 -26.88 -2.70
N SER A 4 -13.77 -26.16 -3.65
CA SER A 4 -13.05 -26.82 -4.73
C SER A 4 -11.85 -27.61 -4.17
N PRO A 5 -11.66 -28.89 -4.56
CA PRO A 5 -10.54 -29.68 -4.03
C PRO A 5 -9.22 -29.11 -4.54
N THR A 6 -8.25 -28.91 -3.64
CA THR A 6 -6.93 -28.33 -3.93
C THR A 6 -5.81 -29.37 -4.05
N GLN A 7 -6.08 -30.63 -3.72
CA GLN A 7 -5.12 -31.72 -3.86
C GLN A 7 -5.03 -32.13 -5.34
N TRP A 8 -3.83 -32.12 -5.89
CA TRP A 8 -3.55 -32.54 -7.27
C TRP A 8 -3.07 -33.99 -7.30
N SER A 9 -3.52 -34.76 -8.29
CA SER A 9 -3.00 -36.10 -8.54
C SER A 9 -1.69 -36.02 -9.35
N VAL A 10 -0.99 -37.14 -9.52
CA VAL A 10 0.20 -37.22 -10.39
C VAL A 10 -0.21 -37.35 -11.87
N GLU A 11 -1.48 -37.66 -12.14
CA GLU A 11 -2.03 -37.78 -13.48
C GLU A 11 -2.26 -36.42 -14.13
N TYR A 12 -2.49 -36.41 -15.45
CA TYR A 12 -2.71 -35.17 -16.19
C TYR A 12 -4.00 -34.41 -15.81
N ASP A 13 -4.95 -35.05 -15.11
CA ASP A 13 -6.20 -34.44 -14.60
C ASP A 13 -6.98 -33.68 -15.70
N THR A 14 -7.07 -34.20 -16.93
CA THR A 14 -7.58 -33.50 -18.12
C THR A 14 -9.01 -32.96 -17.95
N LEU A 15 -9.93 -33.78 -17.45
CA LEU A 15 -11.33 -33.39 -17.21
C LEU A 15 -11.44 -32.29 -16.15
N ARG A 16 -10.66 -32.40 -15.06
CA ARG A 16 -10.62 -31.40 -14.00
C ARG A 16 -10.05 -30.08 -14.49
N ARG A 17 -8.96 -30.10 -15.25
CA ARG A 17 -8.36 -28.91 -15.86
C ARG A 17 -9.34 -28.22 -16.80
N GLN A 18 -10.02 -28.98 -17.65
CA GLN A 18 -11.05 -28.44 -18.54
C GLN A 18 -12.20 -27.79 -17.76
N ASN A 19 -12.66 -28.44 -16.68
CA ASN A 19 -13.70 -27.88 -15.83
C ASN A 19 -13.25 -26.58 -15.13
N LEU A 20 -12.02 -26.53 -14.62
CA LEU A 20 -11.44 -25.33 -14.00
C LEU A 20 -11.30 -24.16 -15.00
N PHE A 21 -10.99 -24.43 -16.27
CA PHE A 21 -10.91 -23.41 -17.31
C PHE A 21 -12.28 -22.83 -17.68
N GLN A 22 -13.31 -23.66 -17.68
CA GLN A 22 -14.68 -23.23 -17.95
C GLN A 22 -15.32 -22.56 -16.74
N ASN A 23 -15.04 -23.06 -15.53
CA ASN A 23 -15.66 -22.67 -14.28
C ASN A 23 -14.56 -22.32 -13.26
N PRO A 24 -13.95 -21.12 -13.36
CA PRO A 24 -12.95 -20.70 -12.38
C PRO A 24 -13.59 -20.64 -10.98
N PRO A 25 -12.91 -21.15 -9.93
CA PRO A 25 -13.43 -21.08 -8.57
C PRO A 25 -13.62 -19.62 -8.12
N ALA A 26 -14.73 -19.34 -7.44
CA ALA A 26 -15.07 -18.01 -6.96
C ALA A 26 -14.57 -17.73 -5.52
N ASP A 27 -14.15 -18.76 -4.82
CA ASP A 27 -13.80 -18.74 -3.39
C ASP A 27 -12.28 -18.64 -3.16
N HIS A 28 -11.48 -19.48 -3.82
CA HIS A 28 -10.04 -19.52 -3.65
C HIS A 28 -9.30 -20.03 -4.89
N THR A 29 -7.98 -19.83 -4.93
CA THR A 29 -7.16 -20.38 -6.01
C THR A 29 -7.10 -21.91 -5.97
N ALA A 30 -7.31 -22.57 -7.11
CA ALA A 30 -7.11 -24.01 -7.25
C ALA A 30 -5.63 -24.45 -7.08
N TYR A 31 -4.69 -23.48 -7.06
CA TYR A 31 -3.25 -23.71 -6.97
C TYR A 31 -2.65 -22.97 -5.76
N PRO A 32 -2.81 -23.49 -4.53
CA PRO A 32 -2.32 -22.82 -3.33
C PRO A 32 -0.79 -22.74 -3.26
N ALA A 33 -0.07 -23.78 -3.74
CA ALA A 33 1.40 -23.78 -3.76
C ALA A 33 1.99 -22.63 -4.59
N LEU A 34 1.33 -22.25 -5.69
CA LEU A 34 1.76 -21.12 -6.52
C LEU A 34 1.59 -19.79 -5.79
N GLN A 35 0.53 -19.65 -5.00
CA GLN A 35 0.32 -18.46 -4.17
C GLN A 35 1.37 -18.38 -3.05
N LEU A 36 1.66 -19.50 -2.39
CA LEU A 36 2.72 -19.56 -1.38
C LEU A 36 4.08 -19.13 -1.92
N ALA A 37 4.40 -19.43 -3.16
CA ALA A 37 5.66 -19.03 -3.79
C ALA A 37 5.82 -17.50 -3.93
N VAL A 38 4.72 -16.75 -4.08
CA VAL A 38 4.75 -15.28 -4.23
C VAL A 38 4.43 -14.52 -2.94
N ASN A 39 3.91 -15.22 -1.92
CA ASN A 39 3.54 -14.63 -0.63
C ASN A 39 4.65 -13.79 0.02
N PRO A 40 5.93 -14.19 0.02
CA PRO A 40 6.99 -13.37 0.64
C PRO A 40 7.06 -11.94 0.10
N HIS A 41 6.80 -11.73 -1.20
CA HIS A 41 6.78 -10.40 -1.80
C HIS A 41 5.54 -9.60 -1.39
N ILE A 42 4.37 -10.26 -1.39
CA ILE A 42 3.10 -9.65 -1.03
C ILE A 42 3.10 -9.24 0.44
N GLU A 43 3.57 -10.13 1.31
CA GLU A 43 3.70 -9.90 2.76
C GLU A 43 4.70 -8.80 3.07
N ALA A 44 5.87 -8.78 2.40
CA ALA A 44 6.85 -7.71 2.56
C ALA A 44 6.24 -6.33 2.23
N PHE A 45 5.52 -6.20 1.12
CA PHE A 45 4.88 -4.94 0.76
C PHE A 45 3.74 -4.57 1.73
N ASN A 46 2.91 -5.54 2.11
CA ASN A 46 1.84 -5.36 3.09
C ASN A 46 2.36 -4.95 4.48
N ALA A 47 3.57 -5.37 4.86
CA ALA A 47 4.21 -5.00 6.11
C ALA A 47 4.66 -3.53 6.14
N ILE A 48 4.92 -2.93 4.97
CA ILE A 48 5.26 -1.50 4.84
C ILE A 48 4.05 -0.64 5.18
N PHE A 49 2.91 -0.92 4.54
CA PHE A 49 1.66 -0.17 4.66
C PHE A 49 0.59 -1.03 5.36
N ARG A 50 0.74 -1.21 6.66
CA ARG A 50 -0.23 -1.95 7.48
C ARG A 50 -1.53 -1.16 7.65
N ASP A 51 -2.64 -1.89 7.65
CA ASP A 51 -4.01 -1.39 7.80
C ASP A 51 -4.74 -2.02 9.00
N ASP A 52 -4.05 -2.88 9.77
CA ASP A 52 -4.62 -3.68 10.86
C ASP A 52 -4.54 -2.99 12.24
N GLY A 53 -4.32 -1.66 12.25
CA GLY A 53 -4.18 -0.87 13.47
C GLY A 53 -2.85 -1.04 14.21
N LYS A 54 -1.94 -1.91 13.73
CA LYS A 54 -0.57 -2.04 14.24
C LYS A 54 0.38 -1.14 13.44
N PRO A 55 1.45 -0.60 14.05
CA PRO A 55 2.43 0.20 13.32
C PRO A 55 3.10 -0.64 12.22
N GLY A 56 3.08 -0.13 10.99
CA GLY A 56 3.82 -0.71 9.86
C GLY A 56 5.31 -0.37 9.91
N LEU A 57 6.09 -0.97 9.00
CA LEU A 57 7.53 -0.67 8.90
C LEU A 57 7.79 0.81 8.64
N LEU A 58 6.91 1.49 7.87
CA LEU A 58 7.01 2.93 7.69
C LEU A 58 6.83 3.70 8.99
N ALA A 59 5.84 3.36 9.81
CA ALA A 59 5.61 4.02 11.09
C ALA A 59 6.82 3.88 12.01
N HIS A 60 7.44 2.69 12.07
CA HIS A 60 8.70 2.48 12.80
C HIS A 60 9.84 3.32 12.24
N GLY A 61 9.98 3.41 10.92
CA GLY A 61 10.99 4.25 10.27
C GLY A 61 10.79 5.75 10.54
N LEU A 62 9.55 6.23 10.61
CA LEU A 62 9.25 7.63 10.94
C LEU A 62 9.68 7.98 12.38
N VAL A 63 9.47 7.06 13.32
CA VAL A 63 9.93 7.21 14.71
C VAL A 63 11.45 7.28 14.78
N ASP A 64 12.14 6.43 14.01
CA ASP A 64 13.62 6.38 13.97
C ASP A 64 14.24 7.65 13.34
N ILE A 65 13.64 8.18 12.27
CA ILE A 65 14.11 9.43 11.62
C ILE A 65 14.06 10.62 12.59
N GLY A 66 13.02 10.66 13.43
CA GLY A 66 12.78 11.70 14.43
C GLY A 66 12.52 13.08 13.83
N SER A 67 12.80 14.13 14.61
CA SER A 67 12.69 15.51 14.18
C SER A 67 14.01 16.04 13.59
N LYS A 68 13.91 16.84 12.53
CA LYS A 68 15.04 17.57 11.94
C LYS A 68 14.94 19.04 12.30
N VAL A 69 16.06 19.60 12.72
CA VAL A 69 16.15 20.98 13.22
C VAL A 69 16.93 21.80 12.23
N TYR A 70 16.36 22.92 11.81
CA TYR A 70 16.96 23.91 10.95
C TYR A 70 17.08 25.23 11.71
N LEU A 71 18.19 25.92 11.53
CA LEU A 71 18.45 27.23 12.12
C LEU A 71 18.52 28.27 11.00
N ASP A 72 17.84 29.38 11.20
CA ASP A 72 17.93 30.56 10.34
C ASP A 72 19.22 31.37 10.64
N GLY A 73 19.69 32.17 9.69
CA GLY A 73 20.82 33.09 9.86
C GLY A 73 22.12 32.67 9.14
N GLY A 74 22.94 33.67 8.81
CA GLY A 74 24.26 33.47 8.22
C GLY A 74 25.32 33.07 9.26
N ALA A 75 26.53 32.74 8.81
CA ALA A 75 27.63 32.28 9.67
C ALA A 75 28.03 33.28 10.79
N LYS A 76 27.59 34.54 10.72
CA LYS A 76 27.94 35.62 11.64
C LYS A 76 26.93 35.85 12.78
N SER A 77 25.72 35.28 12.72
CA SER A 77 24.72 35.45 13.79
C SER A 77 25.03 34.51 14.96
N GLY A 78 24.95 35.00 16.20
CA GLY A 78 25.11 34.16 17.40
C GLY A 78 24.00 33.11 17.51
N PRO A 79 24.20 32.00 18.26
CA PRO A 79 23.21 30.92 18.38
C PRO A 79 21.87 31.37 18.97
N ASP A 80 21.85 32.39 19.85
CA ASP A 80 20.63 32.92 20.50
C ASP A 80 19.80 33.85 19.60
N GLU A 81 20.34 34.35 18.49
CA GLU A 81 19.62 35.22 17.56
C GLU A 81 18.94 34.44 16.41
N ARG A 82 19.07 33.11 16.39
CA ARG A 82 18.62 32.27 15.27
C ARG A 82 17.25 31.66 15.55
N ASN A 83 16.36 31.76 14.57
CA ASN A 83 15.10 31.03 14.62
C ASN A 83 15.34 29.53 14.42
N ARG A 84 14.74 28.71 15.27
CA ARG A 84 14.81 27.25 15.24
C ARG A 84 13.51 26.66 14.68
N LEU A 85 13.58 26.12 13.47
CA LEU A 85 12.50 25.35 12.86
C LEU A 85 12.75 23.86 13.12
N SER A 86 11.86 23.21 13.88
CA SER A 86 11.86 21.74 13.98
C SER A 86 10.76 21.19 13.09
N LEU A 87 11.11 20.22 12.26
CA LEU A 87 10.23 19.54 11.31
C LEU A 87 10.21 18.05 11.61
N ARG A 88 9.01 17.45 11.62
CA ARG A 88 8.79 16.03 11.82
C ARG A 88 7.73 15.51 10.86
N ILE A 89 7.87 14.28 10.41
CA ILE A 89 6.82 13.58 9.66
C ILE A 89 6.02 12.75 10.66
N ILE A 90 4.72 13.00 10.76
CA ILE A 90 3.83 12.27 11.67
C ILE A 90 3.41 10.94 11.03
N ASP A 91 2.89 11.02 9.80
CA ASP A 91 2.25 9.89 9.15
C ASP A 91 2.39 9.96 7.63
N VAL A 92 2.37 8.80 6.98
CA VAL A 92 2.47 8.62 5.54
C VAL A 92 1.41 7.63 5.08
N ILE A 93 0.50 8.10 4.23
CA ILE A 93 -0.65 7.33 3.76
C ILE A 93 -0.52 7.08 2.25
N LEU A 94 -0.60 5.81 1.86
CA LEU A 94 -0.70 5.38 0.47
C LEU A 94 -2.15 5.07 0.12
N GLN A 95 -2.73 5.83 -0.79
CA GLN A 95 -4.08 5.64 -1.28
C GLN A 95 -4.14 4.61 -2.41
N LYS A 96 -5.30 3.93 -2.52
CA LYS A 96 -5.56 3.01 -3.64
C LYS A 96 -5.53 3.79 -4.98
N PRO A 97 -5.14 3.15 -6.09
CA PRO A 97 -5.11 3.79 -7.40
C PRO A 97 -6.52 4.14 -7.84
N GLN A 98 -6.82 5.43 -7.90
CA GLN A 98 -8.15 5.95 -8.21
C GLN A 98 -8.09 7.05 -9.27
N LEU A 99 -9.17 7.19 -10.01
CA LEU A 99 -9.37 8.27 -10.96
C LEU A 99 -9.32 9.62 -10.24
N PRO A 100 -8.71 10.66 -10.85
CA PRO A 100 -8.64 11.98 -10.25
C PRO A 100 -10.05 12.52 -9.95
N PRO A 101 -10.22 13.30 -8.86
CA PRO A 101 -11.53 13.82 -8.43
C PRO A 101 -12.18 14.76 -9.45
N THR A 102 -11.41 15.30 -10.39
CA THR A 102 -11.92 16.09 -11.53
C THR A 102 -12.86 15.28 -12.42
N ASN A 103 -12.73 13.95 -12.45
CA ASN A 103 -13.58 13.10 -13.28
C ASN A 103 -14.89 12.77 -12.57
N LYS A 104 -15.97 13.49 -12.93
CA LYS A 104 -17.29 13.39 -12.29
C LYS A 104 -18.20 12.29 -12.86
N SER A 105 -17.83 11.61 -13.94
CA SER A 105 -18.75 10.74 -14.70
C SER A 105 -18.70 9.26 -14.30
N SER A 106 -17.77 8.84 -13.44
CA SER A 106 -17.53 7.42 -13.14
C SER A 106 -18.15 6.99 -11.80
N ARG A 107 -18.97 5.93 -11.82
CA ARG A 107 -19.53 5.29 -10.61
C ARG A 107 -18.47 4.51 -9.82
N ASN A 108 -17.61 3.77 -10.52
CA ASN A 108 -16.44 3.13 -9.95
C ASN A 108 -15.20 3.94 -10.33
N ARG A 109 -14.45 4.38 -9.33
CA ARG A 109 -13.27 5.22 -9.51
C ARG A 109 -11.97 4.46 -9.32
N ASP A 110 -12.02 3.19 -8.96
CA ASP A 110 -10.83 2.36 -8.80
C ASP A 110 -10.25 2.01 -10.17
N ILE A 111 -8.97 2.28 -10.33
CA ILE A 111 -8.21 1.91 -11.52
C ILE A 111 -7.75 0.46 -11.32
N LEU A 112 -7.92 -0.38 -12.35
CA LEU A 112 -7.47 -1.76 -12.32
C LEU A 112 -6.09 -1.90 -13.01
N PRO A 113 -5.22 -2.82 -12.55
CA PRO A 113 -3.94 -3.09 -13.22
C PRO A 113 -4.08 -3.46 -14.70
N ALA A 114 -5.18 -4.14 -15.08
CA ALA A 114 -5.47 -4.48 -16.47
C ALA A 114 -5.68 -3.22 -17.33
N GLU A 115 -6.43 -2.24 -16.83
CA GLU A 115 -6.65 -0.95 -17.51
C GLU A 115 -5.33 -0.20 -17.72
N CYS A 116 -4.44 -0.20 -16.72
CA CYS A 116 -3.13 0.41 -16.85
C CYS A 116 -2.26 -0.22 -17.94
N ARG A 117 -2.39 -1.54 -18.16
CA ARG A 117 -1.68 -2.25 -19.24
C ARG A 117 -2.18 -1.81 -20.62
N GLU A 118 -3.51 -1.72 -20.80
CA GLU A 118 -4.12 -1.24 -22.04
C GLU A 118 -3.78 0.23 -22.33
N ARG A 119 -3.72 1.05 -21.28
CA ARG A 119 -3.42 2.48 -21.40
C ARG A 119 -1.92 2.78 -21.50
N HIS A 120 -1.05 1.77 -21.41
CA HIS A 120 0.41 1.93 -21.33
C HIS A 120 0.86 2.92 -20.24
N VAL A 121 0.26 2.84 -19.05
CA VAL A 121 0.59 3.69 -17.90
C VAL A 121 0.97 2.87 -16.67
N THR A 122 1.65 3.50 -15.72
CA THR A 122 2.03 2.88 -14.44
C THR A 122 0.84 2.76 -13.49
N TYR A 123 0.66 1.58 -12.88
CA TYR A 123 -0.29 1.37 -11.79
C TYR A 123 0.20 2.05 -10.50
N ARG A 124 -0.38 3.20 -10.17
CA ARG A 124 0.14 4.12 -9.15
C ARG A 124 -0.95 4.67 -8.23
N GLY A 125 -0.66 4.73 -6.93
CA GLY A 125 -1.50 5.35 -5.91
C GLY A 125 -0.94 6.69 -5.47
N LYS A 126 -1.80 7.51 -4.87
CA LYS A 126 -1.39 8.80 -4.30
C LYS A 126 -0.74 8.58 -2.95
N LEU A 127 0.49 9.10 -2.78
CA LEU A 127 1.19 9.11 -1.50
C LEU A 127 1.06 10.50 -0.88
N SER A 128 0.54 10.58 0.33
CA SER A 128 0.40 11.83 1.08
C SER A 128 1.04 11.66 2.46
N ALA A 129 1.67 12.72 2.96
CA ALA A 129 2.29 12.74 4.28
C ALA A 129 1.80 13.93 5.09
N THR A 130 1.65 13.70 6.39
CA THR A 130 1.34 14.74 7.36
C THR A 130 2.60 15.13 8.09
N PHE A 131 2.93 16.41 8.01
CA PHE A 131 4.10 17.02 8.63
C PHE A 131 3.66 17.84 9.84
N GLU A 132 4.54 17.90 10.83
CA GLU A 132 4.45 18.78 11.99
C GLU A 132 5.66 19.70 11.97
N TYR A 133 5.44 20.97 12.24
CA TYR A 133 6.54 21.90 12.48
C TYR A 133 6.30 22.77 13.70
N THR A 134 7.40 23.11 14.38
CA THR A 134 7.43 24.04 15.52
C THR A 134 8.50 25.09 15.26
N ILE A 135 8.17 26.37 15.50
CA ILE A 135 9.12 27.48 15.43
C ILE A 135 9.47 27.90 16.85
N ASN A 136 10.77 27.95 17.19
CA ASN A 136 11.30 28.39 18.49
C ASN A 136 10.67 27.69 19.70
N GLY A 137 10.20 26.44 19.54
CA GLY A 137 9.55 25.68 20.60
C GLY A 137 8.10 26.11 20.91
N GLY A 138 7.47 26.89 20.01
CA GLY A 138 6.04 27.21 20.09
C GLY A 138 5.14 26.04 19.72
N ASP A 139 3.85 26.33 19.56
CA ASP A 139 2.82 25.32 19.31
C ASP A 139 3.06 24.56 17.99
N PRO A 140 2.92 23.21 18.01
CA PRO A 140 3.06 22.39 16.81
C PRO A 140 1.93 22.68 15.82
N VAL A 141 2.32 22.93 14.57
CA VAL A 141 1.38 23.12 13.45
C VAL A 141 1.49 21.93 12.51
N GLU A 142 0.35 21.27 12.31
CA GLU A 142 0.24 20.14 11.38
C GLU A 142 -0.20 20.61 9.98
N PHE A 143 0.39 20.02 8.95
CA PHE A 143 -0.06 20.20 7.58
C PHE A 143 0.18 18.95 6.74
N SER A 144 -0.76 18.64 5.86
CA SER A 144 -0.62 17.52 4.93
C SER A 144 -0.13 17.99 3.55
N ARG A 145 0.74 17.20 2.93
CA ARG A 145 1.23 17.41 1.57
C ARG A 145 1.19 16.12 0.76
N ASP A 146 0.99 16.31 -0.53
CA ASP A 146 1.04 15.23 -1.51
C ASP A 146 2.49 15.02 -1.93
N LEU A 147 2.99 13.80 -1.75
CA LEU A 147 4.33 13.38 -2.13
C LEU A 147 4.38 12.80 -3.56
N GLY A 148 3.26 12.88 -4.28
CA GLY A 148 3.13 12.42 -5.65
C GLY A 148 2.51 11.04 -5.76
N LEU A 149 2.91 10.30 -6.80
CA LEU A 149 2.32 9.02 -7.17
C LEU A 149 3.34 7.90 -7.01
N LEU A 150 3.01 6.90 -6.20
CA LEU A 150 3.85 5.74 -5.91
C LEU A 150 3.32 4.52 -6.66
N PRO A 151 4.17 3.78 -7.42
CA PRO A 151 3.77 2.51 -8.01
C PRO A 151 3.35 1.49 -6.94
N ILE A 152 2.23 0.79 -7.15
CA ILE A 152 1.73 -0.20 -6.20
C ILE A 152 1.96 -1.61 -6.73
N MET A 153 2.39 -2.51 -5.85
CA MET A 153 2.51 -3.93 -6.16
C MET A 153 1.12 -4.58 -6.36
N THR A 154 0.95 -5.34 -7.43
CA THR A 154 -0.29 -6.07 -7.70
C THR A 154 -0.50 -7.21 -6.70
N LYS A 155 -1.76 -7.60 -6.44
CA LYS A 155 -2.17 -8.61 -5.44
C LYS A 155 -1.94 -8.23 -3.96
N VAL A 156 -1.54 -7.00 -3.68
CA VAL A 156 -1.44 -6.46 -2.31
C VAL A 156 -2.80 -5.93 -1.88
N ARG A 157 -3.07 -5.83 -0.57
CA ARG A 157 -4.35 -5.36 0.00
C ARG A 157 -4.82 -3.99 -0.50
N THR A 158 -3.87 -3.11 -0.79
CA THR A 158 -4.11 -1.77 -1.35
C THR A 158 -4.44 -1.78 -2.84
N CYS A 159 -4.29 -2.92 -3.53
CA CYS A 159 -4.67 -3.05 -4.93
C CYS A 159 -6.16 -3.37 -5.08
N GLY A 160 -6.79 -2.85 -6.12
CA GLY A 160 -8.21 -3.13 -6.44
C GLY A 160 -8.50 -4.59 -6.84
N CYS A 161 -7.48 -5.45 -6.93
CA CYS A 161 -7.62 -6.86 -7.29
C CYS A 161 -7.78 -7.80 -6.09
N ASP A 162 -7.58 -7.33 -4.86
CA ASP A 162 -7.53 -8.19 -3.68
C ASP A 162 -8.89 -8.88 -3.40
N SER A 163 -10.00 -8.19 -3.70
CA SER A 163 -11.36 -8.67 -3.40
C SER A 163 -11.96 -9.69 -4.38
N ARG A 164 -11.25 -10.10 -5.44
CA ARG A 164 -11.88 -10.88 -6.53
C ARG A 164 -11.50 -12.36 -6.64
N ALA A 165 -10.47 -12.84 -5.92
CA ALA A 165 -10.16 -14.28 -5.80
C ALA A 165 -9.01 -14.60 -4.81
N THR A 166 -8.65 -13.70 -3.88
CA THR A 166 -7.52 -13.91 -2.98
C THR A 166 -7.99 -13.95 -1.53
N ILE A 167 -8.20 -15.17 -1.04
CA ILE A 167 -7.74 -15.66 0.26
C ILE A 167 -7.98 -14.68 1.41
N ALA A 168 -9.16 -14.78 2.03
CA ALA A 168 -9.20 -14.68 3.47
C ALA A 168 -8.23 -15.74 4.00
N ASN A 169 -7.03 -15.34 4.41
CA ASN A 169 -6.10 -16.25 5.05
C ASN A 169 -6.58 -16.38 6.50
N PRO A 170 -7.16 -17.51 6.95
CA PRO A 170 -7.66 -17.64 8.30
C PRO A 170 -6.54 -17.82 9.33
N SER A 171 -5.27 -17.79 8.90
CA SER A 171 -4.11 -18.19 9.71
C SER A 171 -3.31 -17.04 10.33
N LEU A 172 -3.84 -15.81 10.35
CA LEU A 172 -3.26 -14.70 11.13
C LEU A 172 -3.93 -14.51 12.51
N THR A 173 -4.40 -15.60 13.12
CA THR A 173 -4.51 -15.72 14.58
C THR A 173 -3.32 -16.54 15.07
N VAL A 174 -2.23 -15.84 15.37
CA VAL A 174 -1.31 -16.18 16.47
C VAL A 174 -1.29 -14.97 17.38
#